data_AF-A0A963PHR1-F1
#
_entry.id   AF-A0A963PHR1-F1
#
_cell.length_a   1.000
_cell.length_b   1.000
_cell.length_c   1.000
_cell.angle_alpha   90.00
_cell.angle_beta   90.00
_cell.angle_gamma   90.00
#
_symmetry.space_group_name_H-M   'P 1'
#
loop_
_entity.id
_entity.type
_entity.pdbx_description
1 polymer ?
#
loop_
_entity_poly.entity_id
_entity_poly.type
_entity_poly.pdbx_seq_one_letter_code
_entity_poly.pdbx_strand_id
1 'polypeptide(L)'
;MNPQTLELFTESAWGTLAQSRSAQPAVRDIDTPAEPPEFVETLGFPKGTPPRLLAQVLLEISATPPGSRVERLLSPGMLSRLFDQSAAQASYALAVLSVVESPRFNETLARLRSR
;
A
#
# COMPACT_ATOMS: atom_id res chain seq x y z
N MET A 1 59.29 7.82 -15.17
CA MET A 1 58.71 8.77 -14.20
C MET A 1 57.76 9.69 -14.98
N ASN A 2 56.45 9.42 -14.87
CA ASN A 2 55.28 10.25 -15.26
C ASN A 2 55.10 10.62 -16.76
N PRO A 3 53.91 11.10 -17.18
CA PRO A 3 52.72 10.33 -17.54
C PRO A 3 52.20 10.76 -18.94
N GLN A 4 50.90 10.58 -19.24
CA GLN A 4 50.15 11.10 -20.42
C GLN A 4 50.15 10.10 -21.60
N THR A 5 49.03 9.78 -22.25
CA THR A 5 48.04 10.71 -22.82
C THR A 5 46.73 9.96 -23.14
N LEU A 6 45.61 10.69 -23.06
CA LEU A 6 44.34 10.42 -23.72
C LEU A 6 44.51 9.68 -25.07
N GLU A 7 43.72 8.64 -25.31
CA GLU A 7 43.00 8.53 -26.58
C GLU A 7 41.52 8.27 -26.30
N LEU A 8 40.77 9.32 -26.58
CA LEU A 8 39.32 9.39 -26.65
C LEU A 8 38.86 8.77 -27.98
N PHE A 9 37.77 8.00 -27.93
CA PHE A 9 36.90 7.60 -29.04
C PHE A 9 37.51 6.77 -30.19
N THR A 10 37.19 5.48 -30.20
CA THR A 10 36.84 4.79 -31.45
C THR A 10 35.55 3.99 -31.24
N GLU A 11 34.47 4.62 -31.72
CA GLU A 11 33.40 4.02 -32.52
C GLU A 11 32.84 2.65 -32.09
N SER A 12 31.64 2.72 -31.50
CA SER A 12 30.48 1.85 -31.72
C SER A 12 30.70 0.62 -32.62
N ALA A 13 31.04 -0.51 -32.00
CA ALA A 13 30.70 -1.83 -32.53
C ALA A 13 29.31 -2.22 -32.02
N TRP A 14 28.28 -1.89 -32.81
CA TRP A 14 26.94 -2.45 -32.65
C TRP A 14 26.97 -3.93 -33.03
N GLY A 15 26.48 -4.77 -32.12
CA GLY A 15 26.06 -6.14 -32.43
C GLY A 15 27.12 -7.20 -32.18
N THR A 16 27.15 -7.75 -30.98
CA THR A 16 26.78 -9.14 -30.63
C THR A 16 27.29 -9.46 -29.23
N LEU A 17 26.43 -9.28 -28.21
CA LEU A 17 26.70 -9.86 -26.89
C LEU A 17 26.42 -11.36 -26.95
N ALA A 18 27.46 -12.14 -27.25
CA ALA A 18 27.61 -13.41 -26.58
C ALA A 18 27.93 -13.09 -25.11
N GLN A 19 27.01 -13.37 -24.19
CA GLN A 19 27.33 -13.36 -22.77
C GLN A 19 26.94 -14.67 -22.09
N SER A 20 28.02 -15.30 -21.63
CA SER A 20 28.13 -16.42 -20.74
C SER A 20 27.15 -16.40 -19.57
N ARG A 21 26.76 -17.61 -19.18
CA ARG A 21 26.19 -17.99 -17.87
C ARG A 21 26.72 -17.10 -16.74
N SER A 22 25.80 -16.37 -16.12
CA SER A 22 25.90 -15.93 -14.73
C SER A 22 24.76 -16.60 -13.99
N ALA A 23 25.08 -17.29 -12.89
CA ALA A 23 24.14 -18.03 -12.07
C ALA A 23 22.94 -17.14 -11.70
N GLN A 24 21.76 -17.53 -12.17
CA GLN A 24 20.51 -16.94 -11.73
C GLN A 24 20.40 -17.19 -10.21
N PRO A 25 20.13 -16.18 -9.38
CA PRO A 25 19.53 -16.47 -8.09
C PRO A 25 18.18 -17.11 -8.40
N ALA A 26 17.97 -18.32 -7.91
CA ALA A 26 16.68 -18.98 -7.91
C ALA A 26 15.68 -18.10 -7.14
N VAL A 27 15.04 -17.17 -7.83
CA VAL A 27 13.80 -16.55 -7.34
C VAL A 27 12.73 -17.63 -7.53
N ARG A 28 12.65 -18.48 -6.51
CA ARG A 28 11.61 -19.49 -6.36
C ARG A 28 10.25 -18.83 -6.45
N ASP A 29 9.38 -19.49 -7.19
CA ASP A 29 7.93 -19.57 -7.02
C ASP A 29 7.32 -18.62 -5.99
N ILE A 30 6.62 -17.62 -6.48
CA ILE A 30 5.37 -17.19 -5.83
C ILE A 30 4.28 -17.24 -6.91
N ASP A 31 4.08 -18.42 -7.49
CA ASP A 31 2.77 -18.82 -8.01
C ASP A 31 1.97 -19.39 -6.82
N THR A 32 1.84 -18.57 -5.77
CA THR A 32 0.75 -18.81 -4.82
C THR A 32 -0.48 -18.31 -5.57
N PRO A 33 -1.53 -19.12 -5.75
CA PRO A 33 -2.80 -18.58 -6.21
C PRO A 33 -3.19 -17.53 -5.18
N ALA A 34 -2.98 -16.26 -5.51
CA ALA A 34 -3.28 -15.16 -4.63
C ALA A 34 -4.79 -15.26 -4.43
N GLU A 35 -5.19 -15.67 -3.22
CA GLU A 35 -6.60 -15.64 -2.84
C GLU A 35 -7.14 -14.26 -3.23
N PRO A 36 -8.31 -14.18 -3.87
CA PRO A 36 -8.83 -12.90 -4.31
C PRO A 36 -8.88 -11.97 -3.11
N PRO A 37 -8.26 -10.78 -3.19
CA PRO A 37 -8.12 -9.89 -2.04
C PRO A 37 -9.51 -9.64 -1.45
N GLU A 38 -9.63 -9.79 -0.13
CA GLU A 38 -10.88 -9.45 0.52
C GLU A 38 -11.22 -7.99 0.24
N PHE A 39 -12.51 -7.66 0.19
CA PHE A 39 -12.94 -6.29 -0.14
C PHE A 39 -12.24 -5.23 0.74
N VAL A 40 -11.98 -5.56 2.02
CA VAL A 40 -11.27 -4.69 2.95
C VAL A 40 -9.80 -4.46 2.53
N GLU A 41 -9.13 -5.48 2.00
CA GLU A 41 -7.75 -5.37 1.48
C GLU A 41 -7.68 -4.45 0.26
N THR A 42 -8.73 -4.47 -0.59
CA THR A 42 -8.80 -3.57 -1.75
C THR A 42 -8.92 -2.09 -1.36
N LEU A 43 -9.29 -1.79 -0.10
CA LEU A 43 -9.36 -0.43 0.44
C LEU A 43 -8.03 0.01 1.09
N GLY A 44 -6.98 -0.82 1.04
CA GLY A 44 -5.66 -0.51 1.62
C GLY A 44 -5.52 -0.91 3.09
N PHE A 45 -6.43 -1.71 3.63
CA PHE A 45 -6.33 -2.25 4.98
C PHE A 45 -5.68 -3.64 4.99
N PRO A 46 -5.03 -4.05 6.08
CA PRO A 46 -4.38 -5.35 6.16
C PRO A 46 -5.39 -6.50 6.12
N LYS A 47 -4.94 -7.66 5.66
CA LYS A 47 -5.72 -8.91 5.69
C LYS A 47 -6.18 -9.22 7.12
N GLY A 48 -7.41 -9.71 7.25
CA GLY A 48 -8.02 -10.01 8.56
C GLY A 48 -8.61 -8.81 9.30
N THR A 49 -8.60 -7.62 8.69
CA THR A 49 -9.29 -6.45 9.26
C THR A 49 -10.80 -6.72 9.33
N PRO A 50 -11.42 -6.64 10.52
CA PRO A 50 -12.84 -6.95 10.68
C PRO A 50 -13.73 -5.92 9.96
N PRO A 51 -14.51 -6.32 8.92
CA PRO A 51 -15.25 -5.38 8.07
C PRO A 51 -16.31 -4.59 8.84
N ARG A 52 -16.95 -5.20 9.84
CA ARG A 52 -17.96 -4.54 10.69
C ARG A 52 -17.36 -3.46 11.58
N LEU A 53 -16.19 -3.71 12.17
CA LEU A 53 -15.50 -2.71 12.98
C LEU A 53 -14.98 -1.57 12.10
N LEU A 54 -14.46 -1.89 10.91
CA LEU A 54 -14.06 -0.87 9.95
C LEU A 54 -15.24 0.01 9.54
N ALA A 55 -16.41 -0.57 9.27
CA ALA A 55 -17.64 0.17 8.97
C ALA A 55 -18.05 1.12 10.11
N GLN A 56 -17.88 0.71 11.37
CA GLN A 56 -18.15 1.58 12.53
C GLN A 56 -17.19 2.76 12.59
N VAL A 57 -15.89 2.52 12.40
CA VAL A 57 -14.87 3.59 12.38
C VAL A 57 -15.16 4.56 11.23
N LEU A 58 -15.46 4.06 10.04
CA LEU A 58 -15.84 4.88 8.88
C LEU A 58 -17.07 5.76 9.16
N LEU A 59 -18.10 5.19 9.79
CA LEU A 59 -19.29 5.92 10.21
C LEU A 59 -18.95 7.03 11.24
N GLU A 60 -18.18 6.69 12.26
CA GLU A 60 -17.79 7.62 13.33
C GLU A 60 -16.99 8.81 12.77
N ILE A 61 -16.05 8.55 11.86
CA ILE A 61 -15.26 9.61 11.21
C ILE A 61 -16.11 10.42 10.22
N SER A 62 -17.04 9.79 9.49
CA SER A 62 -17.93 10.52 8.58
C SER A 62 -18.83 11.53 9.30
N ALA A 63 -19.27 11.20 10.52
CA ALA A 63 -20.06 12.05 11.39
C ALA A 63 -19.24 13.20 12.02
N THR A 64 -17.91 13.13 11.97
CA THR A 64 -17.02 14.17 12.46
C THR A 64 -16.88 15.28 11.41
N PRO A 65 -16.89 16.57 11.80
CA PRO A 65 -16.66 17.69 10.89
C PRO A 65 -15.33 17.54 10.14
N PRO A 66 -15.26 17.87 8.83
CA PRO A 66 -14.07 17.63 8.00
C PRO A 66 -12.76 18.15 8.62
N GLY A 67 -12.79 19.35 9.20
CA GLY A 67 -11.61 19.98 9.83
C GLY A 67 -11.07 19.25 11.06
N SER A 68 -11.84 18.33 11.67
CA SER A 68 -11.47 17.63 12.90
C SER A 68 -11.33 16.10 12.70
N ARG A 69 -11.51 15.58 11.47
CA ARG A 69 -11.45 14.14 11.20
C ARG A 69 -10.08 13.55 11.46
N VAL A 70 -9.02 14.26 11.07
CA VAL A 70 -7.63 13.83 11.29
C VAL A 70 -7.34 13.74 12.79
N GLU A 71 -7.70 14.77 13.55
CA GLU A 71 -7.53 14.78 15.01
C GLU A 71 -8.31 13.65 15.67
N ARG A 72 -9.53 13.36 15.20
CA ARG A 72 -10.32 12.23 15.68
C ARG A 72 -9.67 10.89 15.36
N LEU A 73 -9.11 10.72 14.16
CA LEU A 73 -8.41 9.49 13.76
C LEU A 73 -7.13 9.25 14.56
N LEU A 74 -6.39 10.32 14.87
CA LEU A 74 -5.17 10.26 15.67
C LEU A 74 -5.46 10.20 17.17
N SER A 75 -6.73 10.31 17.58
CA SER A 75 -7.09 10.21 18.99
C SER A 75 -6.72 8.82 19.54
N PRO A 76 -6.23 8.76 20.79
CA PRO A 76 -5.77 7.50 21.38
C PRO A 76 -6.88 6.44 21.34
N GLY A 77 -6.54 5.26 20.84
CA GLY A 77 -7.47 4.12 20.83
C GLY A 77 -8.48 4.11 19.68
N MET A 78 -8.52 5.11 18.79
CA MET A 78 -9.42 5.10 17.63
C MET A 78 -9.03 4.02 16.62
N LEU A 79 -7.82 4.12 16.06
CA LEU A 79 -7.29 3.13 15.11
C LEU A 79 -6.81 1.85 15.78
N SER A 80 -6.46 1.89 17.07
CA SER A 80 -6.08 0.70 17.84
C SER A 80 -7.21 -0.32 17.98
N ARG A 81 -8.47 0.07 17.75
CA ARG A 81 -9.61 -0.87 17.66
C ARG A 81 -9.55 -1.75 16.42
N LEU A 82 -8.84 -1.32 15.38
CA LEU A 82 -8.73 -2.01 14.11
C LEU A 82 -7.36 -2.65 13.92
N PHE A 83 -6.30 -2.02 14.44
CA PHE A 83 -4.92 -2.40 14.18
C PHE A 83 -4.08 -2.33 15.46
N ASP A 84 -3.42 -3.44 15.80
CA ASP A 84 -2.45 -3.48 16.92
C ASP A 84 -1.11 -2.81 16.58
N GLN A 85 -0.78 -2.69 15.29
CA GLN A 85 0.51 -2.14 14.84
C GLN A 85 0.49 -0.62 14.77
N SER A 86 1.21 0.05 15.68
CA SER A 86 1.32 1.51 15.72
C SER A 86 2.06 2.11 14.51
N ALA A 87 3.00 1.36 13.93
CA ALA A 87 3.91 1.86 12.89
C ALA A 87 3.21 2.26 11.57
N ALA A 88 2.01 1.74 11.29
CA ALA A 88 1.24 2.03 10.09
C ALA A 88 -0.01 2.89 10.34
N GLN A 89 -0.18 3.46 11.54
CA GLN A 89 -1.38 4.24 11.89
C GLN A 89 -1.63 5.41 10.93
N ALA A 90 -0.58 6.11 10.49
CA ALA A 90 -0.72 7.20 9.53
C ALA A 90 -1.28 6.71 8.18
N SER A 91 -0.79 5.57 7.68
CA SER A 91 -1.28 4.97 6.43
C SER A 91 -2.74 4.55 6.55
N TYR A 92 -3.13 3.97 7.69
CA TYR A 92 -4.53 3.58 7.92
C TYR A 92 -5.46 4.78 8.13
N ALA A 93 -4.98 5.84 8.77
CA ALA A 93 -5.72 7.11 8.86
C ALA A 93 -6.01 7.67 7.46
N LEU A 94 -5.01 7.67 6.58
CA LEU A 94 -5.17 8.11 5.19
C LEU A 94 -6.13 7.22 4.40
N ALA A 95 -6.06 5.90 4.57
CA ALA A 95 -7.00 4.98 3.95
C ALA A 95 -8.45 5.24 4.41
N VAL A 96 -8.66 5.45 5.71
CA VAL A 96 -9.98 5.81 6.27
C VAL A 96 -10.49 7.12 5.68
N LEU A 97 -9.68 8.17 5.66
CA LEU A 97 -10.07 9.46 5.07
C LEU A 97 -10.40 9.34 3.59
N SER A 98 -9.58 8.60 2.84
CA SER A 98 -9.79 8.36 1.40
C SER A 98 -11.14 7.69 1.13
N VAL A 99 -11.57 6.78 2.00
CA VAL A 99 -12.88 6.13 1.89
C VAL A 99 -14.01 7.08 2.30
N VAL A 100 -13.85 7.82 3.39
CA VAL A 100 -14.89 8.75 3.90
C VAL A 100 -15.14 9.91 2.95
N GLU A 101 -14.11 10.40 2.28
CA GLU A 101 -14.18 11.51 1.33
C GLU A 101 -14.52 11.05 -0.09
N SER A 102 -14.54 9.73 -0.33
CA SER A 102 -14.90 9.17 -1.62
C SER A 102 -16.39 9.39 -1.93
N PRO A 103 -16.75 9.72 -3.18
CA PRO A 103 -18.15 9.79 -3.60
C PRO A 103 -18.87 8.45 -3.48
N ARG A 104 -18.14 7.32 -3.40
CA ARG A 104 -18.68 5.97 -3.22
C ARG A 104 -18.72 5.53 -1.75
N PHE A 105 -18.67 6.46 -0.82
CA PHE A 105 -18.68 6.16 0.62
C PHE A 105 -19.86 5.28 1.03
N ASN A 106 -21.09 5.67 0.65
CA ASN A 106 -22.30 4.95 1.03
C ASN A 106 -22.34 3.51 0.45
N GLU A 107 -21.89 3.33 -0.79
CA GLU A 107 -21.78 2.00 -1.42
C GLU A 107 -20.75 1.12 -0.69
N THR A 108 -19.60 1.70 -0.37
CA THR A 108 -18.52 1.03 0.36
C THR A 108 -18.99 0.61 1.75
N LEU A 109 -19.67 1.51 2.45
CA LEU A 109 -20.21 1.24 3.79
C LEU A 109 -21.28 0.14 3.77
N ALA A 110 -22.20 0.18 2.80
CA ALA A 110 -23.22 -0.87 2.63
C ALA A 110 -22.56 -2.24 2.38
N ARG A 111 -21.52 -2.28 1.55
CA ARG A 111 -20.76 -3.51 1.24
C ARG A 111 -19.95 -4.04 2.43
N LEU A 112 -19.46 -3.17 3.31
CA LEU A 112 -18.79 -3.59 4.55
C LEU A 112 -19.77 -4.16 5.59
N ARG A 113 -20.99 -3.61 5.66
CA ARG A 113 -22.00 -4.06 6.64
C ARG A 113 -22.69 -5.37 6.25
N SER A 114 -22.69 -5.72 4.97
CA SER A 114 -23.26 -6.98 4.46
C SER A 114 -22.30 -8.18 4.58
N ARG A 115 -21.10 -7.97 5.12
CA ARG A 115 -20.10 -9.00 5.42
C ARG A 115 -20.03 -9.24 6.93
#